data_AF-A0ABD0QKD8-F1
#
_entry.id   AF-A0ABD0QKD8-F1
#
_cell.length_a   1.000
_cell.length_b   1.000
_cell.length_c   1.000
_cell.angle_alpha   90.00
_cell.angle_beta   90.00
_cell.angle_gamma   90.00
#
_symmetry.space_group_name_H-M   'P 1'
#
loop_
_entity.id
_entity.type
_entity.pdbx_description
1 polymer ?
#
loop_
_entity_poly.entity_id
_entity_poly.type
_entity_poly.pdbx_seq_one_letter_code
_entity_poly.pdbx_strand_id
1 'polypeptide(L)'
;CCQVHDQCYSDSWQQDECFGIADNPYTEVYSFSCDTQAMTVTCHADSNQPCAMFICECDRKAAECFAQAGYNPEYEHYPSENC
;
A
#
# COMPACT_ATOMS: atom_id res chain seq x y z
N CYS A 1 -0.66 10.08 -5.07
CA CYS A 1 -0.93 8.81 -4.36
C CYS A 1 0.12 7.76 -4.75
N CYS A 2 0.19 7.32 -6.02
CA CYS A 2 1.13 6.29 -6.46
C CYS A 2 2.60 6.57 -6.09
N GLN A 3 3.14 7.76 -6.38
CA GLN A 3 4.53 8.09 -6.02
C GLN A 3 4.86 7.91 -4.53
N VAL A 4 3.92 8.25 -3.64
CA VAL A 4 4.11 8.10 -2.18
C VAL A 4 3.99 6.62 -1.78
N HIS A 5 3.10 5.87 -2.44
CA HIS A 5 2.98 4.42 -2.25
C HIS A 5 4.24 3.68 -2.72
N ASP A 6 4.78 4.01 -3.89
CA ASP A 6 6.03 3.45 -4.42
C ASP A 6 7.22 3.74 -3.51
N GLN A 7 7.29 4.96 -2.94
CA GLN A 7 8.29 5.28 -1.94
C GLN A 7 8.09 4.46 -0.66
N CYS A 8 6.84 4.31 -0.19
CA CYS A 8 6.54 3.48 0.98
C CYS A 8 6.98 2.03 0.77
N TYR A 9 6.71 1.46 -0.41
CA TYR A 9 7.20 0.15 -0.79
C TYR A 9 8.73 0.12 -0.79
N SER A 10 9.40 1.12 -1.36
CA SER A 10 10.87 1.18 -1.34
C SER A 10 11.45 1.21 0.09
N ASP A 11 10.78 1.90 1.01
CA ASP A 11 11.15 1.99 2.41
C ASP A 11 10.92 0.66 3.16
N SER A 12 9.99 -0.18 2.70
CA SER A 12 9.76 -1.51 3.27
C SER A 12 10.97 -2.43 3.06
N TRP A 13 11.71 -2.26 1.96
CA TRP A 13 12.91 -3.05 1.66
C TRP A 13 14.10 -2.68 2.55
N GLN A 14 13.99 -1.58 3.29
CA GLN A 14 14.97 -1.14 4.29
C GLN A 14 14.59 -1.61 5.70
N GLN A 15 13.44 -2.25 5.89
CA GLN A 15 13.05 -2.81 7.19
C GLN A 15 13.77 -4.14 7.40
N ASP A 16 14.43 -4.29 8.55
CA ASP A 16 15.11 -5.54 8.93
C ASP A 16 14.13 -6.70 9.16
N GLU A 17 12.83 -6.43 9.22
CA GLU A 17 11.80 -7.44 9.37
C GLU A 17 11.22 -7.89 8.02
N CYS A 18 11.61 -7.26 6.92
CA CYS A 18 11.15 -7.56 5.55
C CYS A 18 12.25 -8.27 4.74
N PHE A 19 12.60 -9.51 5.09
CA PHE A 19 13.66 -10.27 4.43
C PHE A 19 13.16 -11.57 3.80
N GLY A 20 13.39 -11.71 2.48
CA GLY A 20 13.16 -12.96 1.76
C GLY A 20 12.36 -12.75 0.48
N ILE A 21 12.09 -13.84 -0.24
CA ILE A 21 11.28 -13.78 -1.47
C ILE A 21 9.79 -13.63 -1.12
N ALA A 22 9.34 -14.16 0.02
CA ALA A 22 7.95 -14.05 0.47
C ALA A 22 7.64 -12.68 1.12
N ASP A 23 8.60 -12.13 1.88
CA ASP A 23 8.44 -10.91 2.68
C ASP A 23 8.80 -9.65 1.86
N ASN A 24 8.25 -9.54 0.66
CA ASN A 24 8.35 -8.35 -0.18
C ASN A 24 6.97 -7.71 -0.36
N PRO A 25 6.87 -6.40 -0.64
CA PRO A 25 5.59 -5.69 -0.60
C PRO A 25 4.59 -6.10 -1.69
N TYR A 26 4.99 -6.94 -2.64
CA TYR A 26 4.09 -7.51 -3.65
C TYR A 26 3.56 -8.90 -3.28
N THR A 27 4.20 -9.61 -2.36
CA THR A 27 3.82 -11.00 -2.00
C THR A 27 3.54 -11.21 -0.52
N GLU A 28 3.88 -10.26 0.34
CA GLU A 28 3.63 -10.35 1.76
C GLU A 28 2.13 -10.33 2.03
N VAL A 29 1.66 -11.34 2.76
CA VAL A 29 0.25 -11.46 3.15
C VAL A 29 0.07 -10.82 4.52
N TYR A 30 -0.86 -9.86 4.60
CA TYR A 30 -1.20 -9.18 5.83
C TYR A 30 -2.70 -9.29 6.16
N SER A 31 -3.00 -9.06 7.44
CA SER A 31 -4.34 -9.08 8.01
C SER A 31 -4.93 -7.67 8.07
N PHE A 32 -6.12 -7.49 7.50
CA PHE A 32 -6.85 -6.23 7.51
C PHE A 32 -8.37 -6.46 7.53
N SER A 33 -9.12 -5.41 7.89
CA SER A 33 -10.57 -5.34 7.70
C SER A 33 -10.96 -4.10 6.92
N CYS A 34 -12.12 -4.17 6.26
CA CYS A 34 -12.72 -3.06 5.54
C CYS A 34 -14.15 -2.87 6.05
N ASP A 35 -14.42 -1.70 6.63
CA ASP A 35 -15.78 -1.23 6.91
C ASP A 35 -16.23 -0.36 5.73
N THR A 36 -17.02 -0.96 4.85
CA THR A 36 -17.56 -0.29 3.66
C THR A 36 -18.50 0.86 4.00
N GLN A 37 -19.24 0.77 5.12
CA GLN A 37 -20.19 1.82 5.50
C GLN A 37 -19.47 3.04 6.05
N ALA A 38 -18.43 2.83 6.85
CA ALA A 38 -17.56 3.88 7.37
C ALA A 38 -16.45 4.30 6.39
N MET A 39 -16.32 3.63 5.24
CA MET A 39 -15.22 3.81 4.27
C MET A 39 -13.84 3.77 4.93
N THR A 40 -13.65 2.83 5.86
CA THR A 40 -12.44 2.75 6.69
C THR A 40 -11.78 1.39 6.53
N VAL A 41 -10.47 1.38 6.32
CA VAL A 41 -9.64 0.17 6.31
C VAL A 41 -8.82 0.14 7.59
N THR A 42 -8.68 -1.02 8.23
CA THR A 42 -7.89 -1.20 9.47
C THR A 42 -6.88 -2.31 9.31
N CYS A 43 -5.60 -2.02 9.58
CA CYS A 43 -4.53 -3.01 9.66
C CYS A 43 -4.49 -3.63 11.07
N HIS A 44 -4.52 -4.97 11.16
CA HIS A 44 -4.64 -5.67 12.44
C HIS A 44 -3.28 -5.88 13.11
N ALA A 45 -2.89 -4.95 13.99
CA ALA A 45 -1.60 -4.98 14.70
C ALA A 45 -1.36 -6.28 15.50
N ASP A 46 -2.41 -6.90 16.04
CA ASP A 46 -2.29 -8.15 16.80
C ASP A 46 -2.02 -9.39 15.92
N SER A 47 -2.27 -9.28 14.61
CA SER A 47 -2.13 -10.39 13.64
C SER A 47 -1.03 -10.16 12.61
N ASN A 48 -0.48 -8.95 12.52
CA ASN A 48 0.56 -8.59 11.58
C ASN A 48 1.92 -8.53 12.29
N GLN A 49 2.89 -9.27 11.77
CA GLN A 49 4.30 -9.04 12.09
C GLN A 49 4.76 -7.68 11.49
N PRO A 50 5.91 -7.13 11.91
CA PRO A 50 6.30 -5.78 11.51
C PRO A 50 6.30 -5.52 10.00
N CYS A 51 6.77 -6.46 9.18
CA CYS A 51 6.74 -6.31 7.72
C CYS A 51 5.31 -6.25 7.15
N ALA A 52 4.48 -7.25 7.45
CA ALA A 52 3.05 -7.27 7.11
C ALA A 52 2.33 -5.99 7.55
N MET A 53 2.62 -5.49 8.76
CA MET A 53 2.01 -4.27 9.29
C MET A 53 2.43 -3.04 8.49
N PHE A 54 3.72 -2.93 8.19
CA PHE A 54 4.27 -1.83 7.40
C PHE A 54 3.64 -1.77 6.01
N ILE A 55 3.58 -2.90 5.32
CA ILE A 55 3.03 -3.01 3.96
C ILE A 55 1.52 -2.74 3.97
N CYS A 56 0.79 -3.28 4.95
CA CYS A 56 -0.63 -2.99 5.12
C CYS A 56 -0.88 -1.48 5.28
N GLU A 57 -0.05 -0.77 6.04
CA GLU A 57 -0.19 0.68 6.22
C GLU A 57 0.17 1.48 4.95
N CYS A 58 1.11 1.00 4.14
CA CYS A 58 1.36 1.59 2.81
C CYS A 58 0.10 1.51 1.94
N ASP A 59 -0.52 0.34 1.88
CA ASP A 59 -1.70 0.07 1.05
C ASP A 59 -2.95 0.79 1.57
N ARG A 60 -3.17 0.80 2.89
CA ARG A 60 -4.27 1.54 3.54
C ARG A 60 -4.21 3.02 3.17
N LYS A 61 -3.03 3.66 3.30
CA LYS A 61 -2.85 5.08 2.98
C LYS A 61 -3.01 5.35 1.49
N ALA A 62 -2.55 4.45 0.62
CA ALA A 62 -2.75 4.57 -0.82
C ALA A 62 -4.24 4.51 -1.18
N ALA A 63 -4.98 3.55 -0.64
CA ALA A 63 -6.42 3.39 -0.84
C ALA A 63 -7.21 4.61 -0.37
N GLU A 64 -6.91 5.13 0.82
CA GLU A 64 -7.52 6.37 1.33
C GLU A 64 -7.19 7.59 0.45
N CYS A 65 -5.95 7.68 -0.04
CA CYS A 65 -5.54 8.72 -0.98
C CYS A 65 -6.33 8.62 -2.30
N PHE A 66 -6.50 7.41 -2.84
CA PHE A 66 -7.26 7.19 -4.07
C PHE A 66 -8.76 7.47 -3.90
N ALA A 67 -9.35 7.16 -2.75
CA ALA A 67 -10.75 7.48 -2.48
C ALA A 67 -11.02 9.00 -2.45
N GLN A 68 -10.01 9.80 -2.10
CA GLN A 68 -10.09 11.26 -2.09
C GLN A 68 -9.64 11.89 -3.42
N ALA A 69 -8.77 11.21 -4.16
CA ALA A 69 -8.31 11.66 -5.45
C ALA A 69 -9.41 11.45 -6.52
N GLY A 70 -9.68 12.48 -7.32
CA GLY A 70 -10.49 12.30 -8.53
C GLY A 70 -9.79 11.37 -9.53
N TYR A 71 -10.58 10.73 -10.40
CA TYR A 71 -10.07 9.89 -11.49
C TYR A 71 -10.19 10.63 -12.82
N ASN A 72 -9.07 10.79 -13.53
CA ASN A 72 -9.04 11.29 -14.91
C ASN A 72 -8.75 10.13 -15.88
N PRO A 73 -9.71 9.69 -16.71
CA PRO A 73 -9.53 8.58 -17.63
C PRO A 73 -8.46 8.84 -18.71
N GLU A 74 -8.15 10.10 -19.01
CA GLU A 74 -7.10 10.44 -19.99
C GLU A 74 -5.68 10.03 -19.53
N TYR A 75 -5.50 9.76 -18.23
CA TYR A 75 -4.20 9.41 -17.65
C TYR A 75 -4.00 7.91 -17.38
N GLU A 76 -4.97 7.04 -17.71
CA GLU A 76 -4.87 5.59 -17.45
C GLU A 76 -3.66 4.92 -18.13
N HIS A 77 -3.31 5.38 -19.33
CA HIS A 77 -2.17 4.91 -20.11
C HIS A 77 -1.25 6.07 -20.48
N TYR A 78 -0.93 6.91 -19.49
CA TYR A 78 -0.09 8.08 -19.71
C TYR A 78 1.28 7.67 -20.28
N PRO A 79 1.73 8.25 -21.41
CA PRO A 79 2.97 7.86 -22.06
C PRO A 79 4.18 8.08 -21.14
N SER A 80 5.07 7.09 -21.03
CA SER A 80 6.25 7.16 -20.18
C SER A 80 7.25 8.25 -20.59
N GLU A 81 7.21 8.71 -21.84
CA GLU A 81 7.99 9.84 -22.34
C GLU A 81 7.61 11.20 -21.70
N ASN A 82 6.47 11.26 -21.01
CA ASN A 82 5.99 12.45 -20.30
C ASN A 82 6.22 12.40 -18.77
N CYS A 83 6.96 11.40 -18.29
CA CYS A 83 7.29 11.17 -16.88
C CYS A 83 8.80 11.33 -16.65
#